data_AF-E0DCY2-F1
#
_entry.id   AF-E0DCY2-F1
#
_cell.length_a   1.000
_cell.length_b   1.000
_cell.length_c   1.000
_cell.angle_alpha   90.00
_cell.angle_beta   90.00
_cell.angle_gamma   90.00
#
_symmetry.space_group_name_H-M   'P 1'
#
loop_
_entity.id
_entity.type
_entity.pdbx_description
1 polymer ?
#
loop_
_entity_poly.entity_id
_entity_poly.type
_entity_poly.pdbx_seq_one_letter_code
_entity_poly.pdbx_strand_id
1 'polypeptide(L)'
;MNDNLHIDPQHVRNLATGLTTIANTPVTSTFLPGETMLGVGKFISAFNAAVDSVTLRARIQCAYVDDAVAKTLDYVRLVEEHDAALGQALEHGDD
;
A
#
# COMPACT_ATOMS: atom_id res chain seq x y z
N MET A 1 -4.82 26.20 13.08
CA MET A 1 -3.86 25.28 13.72
C MET A 1 -2.64 25.27 12.83
N ASN A 2 -1.51 25.81 13.30
CA ASN A 2 -0.23 25.57 12.65
C ASN A 2 0.22 24.20 13.13
N ASP A 3 -0.20 23.16 12.43
CA ASP A 3 0.49 21.87 12.54
C ASP A 3 1.80 22.08 11.78
N ASN A 4 2.85 22.48 12.51
CA ASN A 4 4.19 22.49 11.95
C ASN A 4 4.48 21.06 11.47
N LEU A 5 4.49 20.89 10.15
CA LEU A 5 4.63 19.60 9.50
C LEU A 5 6.05 19.10 9.74
N HIS A 6 6.24 18.32 10.82
CA HIS A 6 7.48 17.60 11.07
C HIS A 6 7.43 16.25 10.37
N ILE A 7 8.21 16.15 9.29
CA ILE A 7 8.43 14.89 8.57
C ILE A 7 9.77 14.33 9.02
N ASP A 8 9.78 13.05 9.43
CA ASP A 8 11.00 12.25 9.58
C ASP A 8 11.11 11.34 8.34
N PRO A 9 11.94 11.70 7.34
CA PRO A 9 12.08 10.94 6.10
C PRO A 9 12.50 9.47 6.33
N GLN A 10 13.32 9.21 7.34
CA GLN A 10 13.81 7.87 7.62
C GLN A 10 12.70 7.00 8.22
N HIS A 11 11.92 7.55 9.14
CA HIS A 11 10.75 6.85 9.67
C HIS A 11 9.75 6.51 8.55
N VAL A 12 9.48 7.46 7.64
CA VAL A 12 8.57 7.24 6.52
C VAL A 12 9.08 6.15 5.57
N ARG A 13 10.37 6.13 5.24
CA ARG A 13 10.99 5.07 4.41
C ARG A 13 10.90 3.69 5.06
N ASN A 14 11.10 3.61 6.37
CA ASN A 14 10.97 2.36 7.12
C ASN A 14 9.53 1.83 7.08
N LEU A 15 8.55 2.72 7.31
CA LEU A 15 7.13 2.37 7.23
C LEU A 15 6.72 1.93 5.82
N ALA A 16 7.15 2.67 4.79
CA ALA A 16 6.94 2.33 3.38
C ALA A 16 7.44 0.92 3.06
N THR A 17 8.68 0.60 3.47
CA THR A 17 9.26 -0.74 3.28
C THR A 17 8.43 -1.84 3.95
N GLY A 18 7.96 -1.60 5.17
CA GLY A 18 7.10 -2.54 5.90
C GLY A 18 5.76 -2.77 5.20
N LEU A 19 5.11 -1.69 4.76
CA LEU A 19 3.83 -1.75 4.05
C LEU A 19 3.94 -2.47 2.71
N THR A 20 4.97 -2.16 1.91
CA THR A 20 5.24 -2.86 0.64
C THR A 20 5.53 -4.35 0.87
N THR A 21 6.25 -4.70 1.94
CA THR A 21 6.50 -6.11 2.28
C THR A 21 5.19 -6.85 2.58
N ILE A 22 4.29 -6.22 3.34
CA ILE A 22 2.96 -6.78 3.65
C ILE A 22 2.12 -6.90 2.38
N ALA A 23 2.07 -5.85 1.55
CA ALA A 23 1.32 -5.83 0.30
C ALA A 23 1.78 -6.91 -0.70
N ASN A 24 3.09 -7.16 -0.76
CA ASN A 24 3.67 -8.21 -1.60
C ASN A 24 3.48 -9.65 -1.07
N THR A 25 2.90 -9.81 0.13
CA THR A 25 2.61 -11.15 0.65
C THR A 25 1.60 -11.84 -0.27
N PRO A 26 1.88 -13.07 -0.76
CA PRO A 26 0.98 -13.76 -1.68
C PRO A 26 -0.41 -13.98 -1.11
N VAL A 27 -1.44 -13.49 -1.81
CA VAL A 27 -2.84 -13.78 -1.48
C VAL A 27 -3.25 -15.09 -2.14
N THR A 28 -3.34 -16.14 -1.33
CA THR A 28 -3.74 -17.49 -1.74
C THR A 28 -5.17 -17.80 -1.32
N SER A 29 -5.89 -18.58 -2.15
CA SER A 29 -7.20 -19.11 -1.83
C SER A 29 -7.26 -20.61 -2.07
N THR A 30 -8.20 -21.28 -1.40
CA THR A 30 -8.46 -22.71 -1.58
C THR A 30 -9.94 -22.90 -1.85
N PHE A 31 -10.23 -23.64 -2.91
CA PHE A 31 -11.60 -23.92 -3.36
C PHE A 31 -12.06 -25.28 -2.86
N LEU A 32 -13.34 -25.37 -2.51
CA LEU A 32 -13.96 -26.63 -2.14
C LEU A 32 -14.28 -27.44 -3.41
N PRO A 33 -13.99 -28.75 -3.45
CA PRO A 33 -14.44 -29.63 -4.52
C PRO A 33 -15.94 -29.94 -4.37
N GLY A 34 -16.56 -30.48 -5.43
CA GLY A 34 -17.93 -31.03 -5.35
C GLY A 34 -19.04 -30.14 -5.91
N GLU A 35 -18.72 -29.15 -6.75
CA GLU A 35 -19.72 -28.30 -7.42
C GLU A 35 -20.76 -29.08 -8.25
N THR A 36 -20.43 -30.30 -8.67
CA THR A 36 -21.32 -31.21 -9.41
C THR A 36 -22.17 -32.10 -8.51
N MET A 37 -22.01 -32.04 -7.19
CA MET A 37 -22.75 -32.89 -6.25
C MET A 37 -24.23 -32.47 -6.18
N LEU A 38 -25.13 -33.44 -6.32
CA LEU A 38 -26.57 -33.24 -6.14
C LEU A 38 -26.88 -32.74 -4.73
N GLY A 39 -27.77 -31.74 -4.63
CA GLY A 39 -28.20 -31.14 -3.37
C GLY A 39 -27.28 -30.05 -2.81
N VAL A 40 -25.95 -30.20 -2.92
CA VAL A 40 -24.97 -29.27 -2.31
C VAL A 40 -24.11 -28.49 -3.30
N GLY A 41 -24.06 -28.88 -4.57
CA GLY A 41 -23.20 -28.29 -5.58
C GLY A 41 -23.38 -26.78 -5.77
N LYS A 42 -24.64 -26.30 -5.76
CA LYS A 42 -24.94 -24.86 -5.86
C LYS A 42 -24.38 -24.05 -4.69
N PHE A 43 -24.40 -24.61 -3.48
CA PHE A 43 -23.81 -23.97 -2.31
C PHE A 43 -22.29 -23.91 -2.43
N ILE A 44 -21.65 -25.00 -2.87
CA ILE A 44 -20.20 -25.07 -3.08
C ILE A 44 -19.76 -24.06 -4.14
N SER A 45 -20.45 -23.95 -5.27
CA SER A 45 -20.15 -22.94 -6.29
C SER A 45 -20.31 -21.50 -5.75
N ALA A 46 -21.36 -21.23 -4.98
CA ALA A 46 -21.56 -19.91 -4.37
C ALA A 46 -20.46 -19.58 -3.34
N PHE A 47 -20.05 -20.56 -2.53
CA PHE A 47 -18.94 -20.41 -1.58
C PHE A 47 -17.62 -20.13 -2.32
N ASN A 48 -17.30 -20.91 -3.35
CA ASN A 48 -16.09 -20.71 -4.15
C ASN A 48 -16.07 -19.32 -4.82
N ALA A 49 -17.21 -18.86 -5.35
CA ALA A 49 -17.33 -17.51 -5.89
C ALA A 49 -17.12 -16.41 -4.83
N ALA A 50 -17.60 -16.62 -3.60
CA ALA A 50 -17.36 -15.69 -2.50
C ALA A 50 -15.88 -15.65 -2.11
N VAL A 51 -15.22 -16.82 -2.01
CA VAL A 51 -13.78 -16.93 -1.76
C VAL A 51 -12.98 -16.21 -2.84
N ASP A 52 -13.30 -16.42 -4.12
CA ASP A 52 -12.64 -15.74 -5.23
C ASP A 52 -12.81 -14.21 -5.14
N SER A 53 -14.02 -13.74 -4.86
CA SER A 53 -14.32 -12.33 -4.71
C SER A 53 -13.58 -11.65 -3.54
N VAL A 54 -13.42 -12.34 -2.42
CA VAL A 54 -12.61 -11.85 -1.29
C VAL A 54 -11.13 -11.82 -1.65
N THR A 55 -10.65 -12.86 -2.33
CA THR A 55 -9.25 -12.98 -2.79
C THR A 55 -8.89 -11.85 -3.75
N LEU A 56 -9.76 -11.56 -4.71
CA LEU A 56 -9.59 -10.44 -5.64
C LEU A 56 -9.56 -9.10 -4.90
N ARG A 57 -10.48 -8.87 -3.95
CA ARG A 57 -10.50 -7.64 -3.15
C ARG A 57 -9.23 -7.46 -2.32
N ALA A 58 -8.72 -8.53 -1.71
CA ALA A 58 -7.46 -8.48 -0.98
C ALA A 58 -6.29 -8.06 -1.91
N ARG A 59 -6.21 -8.61 -3.12
CA ARG A 59 -5.19 -8.22 -4.12
C ARG A 59 -5.30 -6.74 -4.52
N ILE A 60 -6.52 -6.25 -4.73
CA ILE A 60 -6.75 -4.82 -5.04
C ILE A 60 -6.29 -3.92 -3.90
N GLN A 61 -6.56 -4.30 -2.65
CA GLN A 61 -6.11 -3.53 -1.48
C GLN A 61 -4.57 -3.52 -1.37
N CYS A 62 -3.90 -4.65 -1.62
CA CYS A 62 -2.44 -4.68 -1.68
C CYS A 62 -1.90 -3.72 -2.75
N ALA A 63 -2.47 -3.74 -3.96
CA ALA A 63 -2.06 -2.84 -5.03
C ALA A 63 -2.28 -1.35 -4.68
N TYR A 64 -3.37 -1.04 -3.96
CA TYR A 64 -3.62 0.31 -3.46
C TYR A 64 -2.58 0.76 -2.44
N VAL A 65 -2.17 -0.14 -1.54
CA VAL A 65 -1.09 0.14 -0.56
C VAL A 65 0.22 0.42 -1.28
N ASP A 66 0.58 -0.36 -2.30
CA ASP A 66 1.80 -0.13 -3.07
C ASP A 66 1.79 1.23 -3.80
N ASP A 67 0.67 1.62 -4.41
CA ASP A 67 0.50 2.94 -5.03
C ASP A 67 0.60 4.08 -4.00
N ALA A 68 -0.02 3.92 -2.83
CA ALA A 68 0.07 4.90 -1.75
C ALA A 68 1.51 5.05 -1.25
N VAL A 69 2.24 3.95 -1.05
CA VAL A 69 3.65 3.95 -0.66
C VAL A 69 4.51 4.66 -1.70
N ALA A 70 4.31 4.37 -2.99
CA ALA A 70 5.06 5.01 -4.07
C ALA A 70 4.87 6.54 -4.06
N LYS A 71 3.62 7.00 -3.91
CA LYS A 71 3.30 8.43 -3.81
C LYS A 71 3.90 9.08 -2.57
N THR A 72 3.83 8.41 -1.42
CA THR A 72 4.44 8.91 -0.18
C THR A 72 5.94 9.09 -0.33
N LEU A 73 6.64 8.13 -0.94
CA LEU A 73 8.08 8.24 -1.16
C LEU A 73 8.45 9.37 -2.14
N ASP A 74 7.64 9.62 -3.17
CA ASP A 74 7.83 10.77 -4.06
C ASP A 74 7.64 12.10 -3.31
N TYR A 75 6.64 12.21 -2.44
CA TYR A 75 6.46 13.40 -1.60
C TYR A 75 7.62 13.62 -0.62
N VAL A 76 8.16 12.56 -0.02
CA VAL A 76 9.36 12.67 0.83
C VAL A 76 10.53 13.22 0.03
N ARG A 77 10.75 12.71 -1.19
CA ARG A 77 11.81 13.22 -2.08
C ARG A 77 11.64 14.72 -2.37
N LEU A 78 10.42 15.15 -2.70
CA LEU A 78 10.13 16.57 -2.95
C LEU A 78 10.41 17.44 -1.72
N VAL A 79 10.04 16.97 -0.52
CA VAL A 79 10.32 17.69 0.73
C VAL A 79 11.82 17.85 0.94
N GLU A 80 12.61 16.80 0.74
CA GLU A 80 14.07 16.86 0.88
C GLU A 80 14.72 17.79 -0.16
N GLU A 81 14.22 17.81 -1.40
CA GLU A 81 14.67 18.74 -2.45
C GLU A 81 14.38 20.19 -2.09
N HIS A 82 13.20 20.47 -1.55
CA HIS A 82 12.82 21.81 -1.09
C HIS A 82 13.62 22.26 0.13
N ASP A 83 13.87 21.37 1.09
CA ASP A 83 14.67 21.67 2.28
C ASP A 83 16.13 21.98 1.91
N ALA A 84 16.71 21.20 0.98
CA ALA A 84 18.04 21.47 0.46
C ALA A 84 18.13 22.81 -0.29
N ALA A 85 17.14 23.12 -1.13
CA ALA A 85 17.07 24.40 -1.85
C ALA A 85 16.92 25.59 -0.88
N LEU A 86 16.13 25.44 0.18
CA LEU A 86 16.00 26.46 1.21
C LEU A 86 17.30 26.64 1.99
N GLY A 87 17.99 25.56 2.36
CA GLY A 87 19.30 25.61 3.01
C GLY A 87 20.32 26.39 2.18
N GLN A 88 20.41 26.10 0.87
CA GLN A 88 21.28 26.85 -0.04
C GLN A 88 20.89 28.33 -0.13
N ALA A 89 19.60 28.66 -0.23
CA ALA A 89 19.15 30.05 -0.32
C ALA A 89 19.47 30.85 0.96
N LEU A 90 19.38 30.23 2.13
CA LEU A 90 19.75 30.84 3.41
C LEU A 90 21.26 31.05 3.53
N GLU A 91 22.08 30.12 3.04
CA GLU A 91 23.55 30.25 3.01
C GLU A 91 24.05 31.34 2.05
N HIS A 92 23.29 31.66 1.00
CA HIS A 92 23.66 32.66 -0.03
C HIS A 92 22.94 34.01 0.12
N GLY A 93 22.02 34.15 1.08
CA GLY A 93 21.26 35.39 1.32
C GLY A 93 21.88 36.33 2.38
N ASP A 94 23.03 35.96 2.95
CA ASP A 94 23.75 36.69 4.00
C ASP A 94 24.94 37.53 3.47
N ASP A 95 25.11 37.62 2.13
CA ASP A 95 26.03 38.54 1.42
C ASP A 95 25.28 39.75 0.82
#